data_AF-A0A9D1X901-F1
#
_entry.id   AF-A0A9D1X901-F1
#
_cell.length_a   1.000
_cell.length_b   1.000
_cell.length_c   1.000
_cell.angle_alpha   90.00
_cell.angle_beta   90.00
_cell.angle_gamma   90.00
#
_symmetry.space_group_name_H-M   'P 1'
#
loop_
_entity.id
_entity.type
_entity.pdbx_description
1 polymer ?
#
loop_
_entity_poly.entity_id
_entity_poly.type
_entity_poly.pdbx_seq_one_letter_code
_entity_poly.pdbx_strand_id
1 'polypeptide(L)'
;GNIIHLPFRGCCMALKKELLNYILPFPRNIIVHDAWIGIISVLKKGFLIIDDRLIDYRIHANNVSVKKSQNSFFYKIYYRFVILYQAMLRVFHT
;
A
#
# COMPACT_ATOMS: atom_id res chain seq x y z
N GLY A 1 -7.26 2.21 10.03
CA GLY A 1 -7.13 2.41 8.56
C GLY A 1 -8.01 1.41 7.86
N ASN A 2 -8.76 1.83 6.84
CA ASN A 2 -9.74 0.97 6.17
C ASN A 2 -9.19 0.45 4.83
N ILE A 3 -9.51 -0.80 4.47
CA ILE A 3 -9.10 -1.43 3.19
C ILE A 3 -9.65 -0.65 1.97
N ILE A 4 -10.74 0.08 2.17
CA ILE A 4 -11.39 0.93 1.16
C ILE A 4 -10.46 2.08 0.72
N HIS A 5 -9.76 2.71 1.67
CA HIS A 5 -8.77 3.74 1.39
C HIS A 5 -7.40 3.24 1.82
N LEU A 6 -6.63 2.69 0.87
CA LEU A 6 -5.25 2.29 1.09
C LEU A 6 -4.43 3.53 1.48
N PRO A 7 -4.17 3.79 2.78
CA PRO A 7 -3.54 5.02 3.24
C PRO A 7 -2.02 4.84 3.28
N PHE A 8 -1.50 3.95 2.46
CA PHE A 8 -0.11 3.51 2.48
C PHE A 8 0.65 4.35 1.47
N ARG A 9 1.32 5.39 1.95
CA ARG A 9 2.35 6.11 1.18
C ARG A 9 3.70 5.69 1.73
N GLY A 10 4.62 5.31 0.85
CA GLY A 10 5.94 4.83 1.25
C GLY A 10 6.71 5.83 2.11
N CYS A 11 6.60 7.13 1.79
CA CYS A 11 7.23 8.20 2.58
C CYS A 11 6.67 8.34 4.00
N CYS A 12 5.47 7.82 4.28
CA CYS A 12 4.84 7.84 5.60
C CYS A 12 5.02 6.51 6.36
N MET A 13 5.86 5.61 5.88
CA MET A 13 5.93 4.23 6.40
C MET A 13 7.28 3.95 7.07
N ALA A 14 7.21 3.30 8.24
CA ALA A 14 8.35 2.68 8.89
C ALA A 14 8.08 1.18 9.07
N LEU A 15 9.11 0.36 8.88
CA LEU A 15 9.01 -1.11 8.84
C LEU A 15 9.97 -1.69 9.88
N LYS A 16 9.56 -2.78 10.54
CA LYS A 16 10.52 -3.63 11.26
C LYS A 16 11.19 -4.61 10.30
N LYS A 17 12.43 -5.02 10.60
CA LYS A 17 13.21 -5.95 9.76
C LYS A 17 12.51 -7.30 9.61
N GLU A 18 11.82 -7.80 10.64
CA GLU A 18 11.14 -9.10 10.58
C GLU A 18 9.99 -9.11 9.56
N LEU A 19 9.41 -7.94 9.26
CA LEU A 19 8.37 -7.81 8.23
C LEU A 19 8.91 -8.14 6.82
N LEU A 20 10.22 -7.97 6.59
CA LEU A 20 10.86 -8.25 5.31
C LEU A 20 10.66 -9.71 4.88
N ASN A 21 10.63 -10.64 5.84
CA ASN A 21 10.43 -12.08 5.59
C ASN A 21 9.04 -12.40 5.01
N TYR A 22 8.07 -11.51 5.16
CA TYR A 22 6.70 -11.71 4.67
C TYR A 22 6.40 -10.91 3.40
N ILE A 23 7.03 -9.74 3.24
CA ILE A 23 6.78 -8.86 2.09
C ILE A 23 7.67 -9.20 0.89
N LEU A 24 8.82 -9.85 1.12
CA LEU A 24 9.77 -10.23 0.08
C LEU A 24 9.69 -11.73 -0.28
N PRO A 25 10.03 -12.10 -1.53
CA PRO A 25 10.20 -11.19 -2.67
C PRO A 25 8.86 -10.56 -3.07
N PHE A 26 8.90 -9.36 -3.65
CA PHE A 26 7.70 -8.75 -4.20
C PHE A 26 7.11 -9.62 -5.31
N PRO A 27 5.80 -9.94 -5.29
CA PRO A 27 5.15 -10.57 -6.42
C PRO A 27 5.35 -9.79 -7.74
N ARG A 28 5.51 -10.52 -8.84
CA ARG A 28 5.78 -9.93 -10.18
C ARG A 28 4.70 -8.95 -10.64
N ASN A 29 3.44 -9.15 -10.23
CA ASN A 29 2.30 -8.37 -10.69
C ASN A 29 1.76 -7.43 -9.58
N ILE A 30 2.65 -6.78 -8.83
CA ILE A 30 2.26 -5.74 -7.87
C ILE A 30 2.04 -4.42 -8.59
N ILE A 31 0.86 -3.83 -8.37
CA ILE A 31 0.48 -2.55 -8.98
C ILE A 31 1.01 -1.38 -8.14
N VAL A 32 1.01 -1.49 -6.80
CA VAL A 32 1.56 -0.49 -5.88
C VAL A 32 2.26 -1.21 -4.72
N HIS A 33 3.58 -1.05 -4.61
CA HIS A 33 4.38 -1.71 -3.59
C HIS A 33 4.05 -1.24 -2.17
N ASP A 34 3.79 0.05 -1.96
CA ASP A 34 3.38 0.58 -0.65
C ASP A 34 2.10 -0.08 -0.14
N ALA A 35 1.12 -0.25 -1.04
CA ALA A 35 -0.13 -0.91 -0.70
C ALA A 35 0.08 -2.39 -0.36
N TRP A 36 0.99 -3.08 -1.06
CA TRP A 36 1.36 -4.46 -0.74
C TRP A 36 1.90 -4.59 0.68
N ILE A 37 2.88 -3.75 1.03
CA ILE A 37 3.52 -3.76 2.35
C ILE A 37 2.48 -3.49 3.43
N GLY A 38 1.64 -2.47 3.23
CA GLY A 38 0.57 -2.11 4.16
C GLY A 38 -0.45 -3.23 4.37
N ILE A 39 -0.90 -3.89 3.30
CA ILE A 39 -1.87 -5.00 3.39
C ILE A 39 -1.25 -6.20 4.12
N ILE A 40 -0.02 -6.61 3.79
CA ILE A 40 0.66 -7.72 4.47
C ILE A 40 0.85 -7.41 5.96
N SER A 41 1.25 -6.19 6.30
CA SER A 41 1.38 -5.71 7.69
C SER A 41 0.04 -5.80 8.45
N VAL A 42 -1.07 -5.38 7.83
CA VAL A 42 -2.42 -5.52 8.41
C VAL A 42 -2.81 -6.98 8.61
N LEU A 43 -2.58 -7.84 7.61
CA LEU A 43 -2.91 -9.27 7.68
C LEU A 43 -2.10 -10.01 8.75
N LYS A 44 -0.84 -9.60 9.00
CA LYS A 44 0.01 -10.11 10.08
C LYS A 44 -0.24 -9.43 11.43
N LYS A 45 -1.29 -8.60 11.55
CA LYS A 45 -1.66 -7.84 12.77
C LYS A 45 -0.56 -6.90 13.29
N GLY A 46 0.42 -6.55 12.45
CA GLY A 46 1.57 -5.72 12.80
C GLY A 46 1.48 -4.34 12.16
N PHE A 47 0.41 -3.60 12.43
CA PHE A 47 0.12 -2.31 11.83
C PHE A 47 -0.33 -1.28 12.87
N LEU A 48 0.21 -0.06 12.79
CA LEU A 48 -0.17 1.08 13.62
C LEU A 48 -0.23 2.33 12.74
N ILE A 49 -1.20 3.20 13.01
CA ILE A 49 -1.26 4.55 12.42
C ILE A 49 -0.90 5.54 13.51
N ILE A 50 0.01 6.45 13.19
CA ILE A 50 0.28 7.63 14.00
C ILE A 50 -0.68 8.72 13.52
N ASP A 51 -1.59 9.16 14.38
CA ASP A 51 -2.60 10.18 14.05
C ASP A 51 -2.06 11.62 14.24
N ASP A 52 -0.81 11.83 13.83
CA ASP A 52 -0.13 13.13 13.88
C ASP A 52 0.27 13.57 12.47
N ARG A 53 0.31 14.90 12.27
CA ARG A 53 0.77 15.49 11.01
C ARG A 53 2.29 15.61 11.02
N LEU A 54 2.97 14.57 10.54
CA LEU A 54 4.44 14.51 10.54
C LEU A 54 5.09 14.94 9.21
N ILE A 55 4.30 15.24 8.18
CA ILE A 55 4.79 15.60 6.84
C ILE A 55 4.11 16.88 6.38
N ASP A 56 4.94 17.88 6.02
CA ASP A 56 4.50 19.05 5.27
C ASP A 56 4.53 18.74 3.76
N TYR A 57 3.35 18.56 3.16
CA TYR A 57 3.22 18.20 1.75
C TYR A 57 3.01 19.44 0.88
N ARG A 58 4.04 19.81 0.11
CA ARG A 58 4.01 20.93 -0.83
C ARG A 58 3.78 20.46 -2.27
N ILE A 59 2.81 21.06 -2.96
CA ILE A 59 2.57 20.83 -4.40
C ILE A 59 2.86 22.12 -5.16
N HIS A 60 3.82 22.09 -6.08
CA HIS A 60 4.15 23.23 -6.94
C HIS A 60 3.19 23.37 -8.13
N ALA A 61 3.01 24.58 -8.65
CA ALA A 61 2.11 24.85 -9.77
C ALA A 61 2.50 24.09 -11.05
N ASN A 62 3.80 23.87 -11.27
CA ASN A 62 4.33 23.11 -12.41
C ASN A 62 4.60 21.63 -12.08
N ASN A 63 3.88 21.07 -11.10
CA ASN A 63 4.04 19.66 -10.75
C ASN A 63 3.49 18.77 -11.87
N VAL A 64 4.32 17.84 -12.34
CA VAL A 64 3.97 16.89 -13.41
C VAL A 64 2.96 15.84 -12.98
N SER A 65 2.85 15.58 -11.67
CA SER A 65 1.92 14.59 -11.13
C SER A 65 0.51 15.16 -10.93
N VAL A 66 -0.48 14.43 -11.43
CA VAL A 66 -1.89 14.81 -11.34
C VAL A 66 -2.44 14.62 -9.92
N LYS A 67 -3.17 15.62 -9.40
CA LYS A 67 -3.76 15.58 -8.04
C LYS A 67 -4.79 14.46 -7.86
N LYS A 68 -5.48 14.07 -8.92
CA LYS A 68 -6.52 13.04 -8.90
C LYS A 68 -6.14 11.90 -9.85
N SER A 69 -6.28 10.68 -9.35
CA SER A 69 -6.10 9.46 -10.16
C SER A 69 -7.04 9.50 -11.38
N GLN A 70 -6.46 9.48 -12.58
CA GLN A 70 -7.17 9.35 -13.85
C GLN A 70 -7.64 7.91 -14.13
N ASN A 71 -7.24 6.94 -13.31
CA ASN A 71 -7.66 5.55 -13.45
C ASN A 71 -9.18 5.40 -13.39
N SER A 72 -9.73 4.60 -14.31
CA SER A 72 -11.14 4.26 -14.38
C SER A 72 -11.62 3.56 -13.10
N PHE A 73 -12.92 3.65 -12.83
CA PHE A 73 -13.53 2.99 -11.66
C PHE A 73 -13.31 1.47 -11.67
N PHE A 74 -13.51 0.82 -12.82
CA PHE A 74 -13.28 -0.61 -12.98
C PHE A 74 -11.82 -1.00 -12.78
N TYR A 75 -10.88 -0.19 -13.29
CA TYR A 75 -9.46 -0.42 -13.03
C TYR A 75 -9.14 -0.33 -11.54
N LYS A 76 -9.80 0.59 -10.81
CA LYS A 76 -9.66 0.71 -9.35
C LYS A 76 -10.12 -0.52 -8.59
N ILE A 77 -11.22 -1.12 -9.04
CA ILE A 77 -11.72 -2.37 -8.47
C ILE A 77 -10.77 -3.52 -8.82
N TYR A 78 -10.36 -3.63 -10.08
CA TYR A 78 -9.47 -4.68 -10.57
C TYR A 78 -8.17 -4.74 -9.76
N TYR A 79 -7.44 -3.62 -9.61
CA TYR A 79 -6.16 -3.68 -8.89
C TYR A 79 -6.33 -4.05 -7.41
N ARG A 80 -7.46 -3.71 -6.79
CA ARG A 80 -7.77 -4.07 -5.40
C ARG A 80 -8.01 -5.57 -5.26
N PHE A 81 -8.73 -6.18 -6.20
CA PHE A 81 -8.90 -7.63 -6.21
C PHE A 81 -7.57 -8.34 -6.43
N VAL A 82 -6.75 -7.87 -7.38
CA VAL A 82 -5.44 -8.46 -7.66
C VAL A 82 -4.53 -8.42 -6.42
N ILE A 83 -4.44 -7.29 -5.73
CA ILE A 83 -3.56 -7.16 -4.57
C ILE A 83 -4.07 -8.00 -3.38
N LEU A 84 -5.39 -8.04 -3.14
CA LEU A 84 -5.98 -8.86 -2.08
C LEU A 84 -5.78 -10.34 -2.34
N TYR A 85 -6.00 -10.79 -3.57
CA TYR A 85 -5.79 -12.19 -3.96
C TYR A 85 -4.33 -12.61 -3.76
N GLN A 86 -3.37 -11.82 -4.24
CA GLN A 86 -1.95 -12.11 -4.04
C GLN A 86 -1.54 -12.10 -2.57
N ALA A 87 -2.10 -11.18 -1.77
CA ALA A 87 -1.82 -11.10 -0.34
C ALA A 87 -2.37 -12.32 0.41
N MET A 88 -3.58 -12.78 0.08
CA MET A 88 -4.16 -13.99 0.64
C MET A 88 -3.32 -15.22 0.29
N LEU A 89 -2.96 -15.39 -0.99
CA LEU A 89 -2.07 -16.47 -1.42
C LEU A 89 -0.74 -16.46 -0.64
N ARG A 90 -0.16 -15.27 -0.39
CA ARG A 90 1.05 -15.14 0.41
C ARG A 90 0.85 -15.65 1.82
N VAL A 91 -0.18 -15.17 2.50
CA VAL A 91 -0.42 -15.48 3.91
C VAL A 91 -0.75 -16.96 4.12
N PHE A 92 -1.42 -17.63 3.18
CA PHE A 92 -1.72 -19.07 3.28
C PHE A 92 -0.56 -19.98 2.88
N HIS A 93 0.39 -19.48 2.10
CA HIS A 93 1.54 -20.26 1.63
C HIS A 93 2.83 -19.99 2.44
N THR A 94 2.72 -19.25 3.57
CA THR A 94 3.81 -18.96 4.52
C THR A 94 3.39 -19.37 5.92
#